data_AF-A0A3E0X1R8-F1
#
_entry.id   AF-A0A3E0X1R8-F1
#
_cell.length_a   1.000
_cell.length_b   1.000
_cell.length_c   1.000
_cell.angle_alpha   90.00
_cell.angle_beta   90.00
_cell.angle_gamma   90.00
#
_symmetry.space_group_name_H-M   'P 1'
#
loop_
_entity.id
_entity.type
_entity.pdbx_description
1 polymer ?
#
loop_
_entity_poly.entity_id
_entity_poly.type
_entity_poly.pdbx_seq_one_letter_code
_entity_poly.pdbx_strand_id
1 'polypeptide(L)'
;MLKRVYFAHGKESGPWGRKIQALARVAQAHGFMIESPDYSHTFDPQARVQQLLDLKPQADCLVLVGSSMGGYVSAQAAGQLRPNGLFLIAPAFYMPGYESEPQAHDGLIEAVHGWDDDVIPVEHSIRFARNHQARLHLIPGEHTLVEQLPLLERLFGLFLAEVEVATQQRLSASNSS
;
A
#
# COMPACT_ATOMS: atom_id res chain seq x y z
N MET A 1 16.13 14.47 -1.16
CA MET A 1 14.91 13.72 -1.55
C MET A 1 13.98 13.65 -0.35
N LEU A 2 12.82 14.29 -0.43
CA LEU A 2 11.75 14.19 0.53
C LEU A 2 11.05 12.82 0.38
N LYS A 3 11.14 11.96 1.40
CA LYS A 3 10.58 10.60 1.39
C LYS A 3 9.40 10.51 2.35
N ARG A 4 8.25 10.02 1.88
CA ARG A 4 7.05 9.81 2.73
C ARG A 4 6.36 8.49 2.47
N VAL A 5 5.94 7.83 3.55
CA VAL A 5 5.02 6.70 3.52
C VAL A 5 3.69 7.11 4.13
N TYR A 6 2.58 6.81 3.45
CA TYR A 6 1.23 6.92 4.01
C TYR A 6 0.65 5.53 4.22
N PHE A 7 0.31 5.20 5.47
CA PHE A 7 -0.36 3.95 5.82
C PHE A 7 -1.87 4.15 5.92
N ALA A 8 -2.63 3.42 5.11
CA ALA A 8 -4.08 3.29 5.25
C ALA A 8 -4.43 2.03 6.05
N HIS A 9 -5.08 2.21 7.19
CA HIS A 9 -5.47 1.11 8.06
C HIS A 9 -6.74 0.39 7.56
N GLY A 10 -6.94 -0.84 8.04
CA GLY A 10 -8.11 -1.67 7.72
C GLY A 10 -9.41 -1.14 8.31
N LYS A 11 -10.51 -1.84 8.04
CA LYS A 11 -11.85 -1.45 8.50
C LYS A 11 -11.95 -1.31 10.02
N GLU A 12 -11.43 -2.29 10.74
CA GLU A 12 -11.60 -2.45 12.20
C GLU A 12 -10.32 -2.13 13.01
N SER A 13 -9.20 -1.89 12.33
CA SER A 13 -7.94 -1.51 12.99
C SER A 13 -7.83 0.00 13.11
N GLY A 14 -7.18 0.51 14.16
CA GLY A 14 -6.81 1.94 14.24
C GLY A 14 -5.58 2.31 13.39
N PRO A 15 -5.26 3.62 13.28
CA PRO A 15 -4.16 4.14 12.45
C PRO A 15 -2.79 3.61 12.85
N TRP A 16 -2.59 3.21 14.11
CA TRP A 16 -1.32 2.65 14.58
C TRP A 16 -1.49 1.20 15.04
N GLY A 17 -2.25 0.41 14.28
CA GLY A 17 -2.35 -1.04 14.52
C GLY A 17 -0.99 -1.75 14.39
N ARG A 18 -0.92 -2.98 14.93
CA ARG A 18 0.33 -3.78 15.03
C ARG A 18 1.12 -3.87 13.72
N LYS A 19 0.44 -4.09 12.58
CA LYS A 19 1.09 -4.16 11.27
C LYS A 19 1.73 -2.84 10.85
N ILE A 20 1.00 -1.73 11.05
CA ILE A 20 1.48 -0.40 10.68
C ILE A 20 2.68 -0.02 11.55
N GLN A 21 2.62 -0.28 12.87
CA GLN A 21 3.76 -0.01 13.75
C GLN A 21 5.02 -0.80 13.35
N ALA A 22 4.87 -2.07 12.97
CA ALA A 22 5.97 -2.90 12.51
C ALA A 22 6.61 -2.32 11.23
N LEU A 23 5.80 -2.09 10.20
CA LEU A 23 6.27 -1.58 8.91
C LEU A 23 6.75 -0.12 8.97
N ALA A 24 6.17 0.70 9.84
CA ALA A 24 6.63 2.07 10.08
C ALA A 24 8.08 2.10 10.57
N ARG A 25 8.48 1.17 11.45
CA ARG A 25 9.88 1.07 11.90
C ARG A 25 10.83 0.71 10.76
N VAL A 26 10.40 -0.17 9.86
CA VAL A 26 11.17 -0.51 8.64
C VAL A 26 11.32 0.73 7.76
N ALA A 27 10.23 1.44 7.46
CA ALA A 27 10.28 2.65 6.64
C ALA A 27 11.12 3.77 7.27
N GLN A 28 11.05 3.95 8.59
CA GLN A 28 11.91 4.90 9.31
C GLN A 28 13.40 4.54 9.18
N ALA A 29 13.76 3.26 9.21
CA ALA A 29 15.13 2.82 8.99
C ALA A 29 15.64 3.14 7.57
N HIS A 30 14.73 3.25 6.59
CA HIS A 30 15.02 3.72 5.23
C HIS A 30 14.96 5.27 5.08
N GLY A 31 14.71 5.99 6.19
CA GLY A 31 14.68 7.45 6.21
C GLY A 31 13.39 8.06 5.67
N PHE A 32 12.29 7.30 5.61
CA PHE A 32 10.98 7.84 5.29
C PHE A 32 10.34 8.52 6.51
N MET A 33 9.66 9.64 6.28
CA MET A 33 8.67 10.16 7.22
C MET A 33 7.36 9.37 7.08
N ILE A 34 6.71 9.10 8.19
CA ILE A 34 5.54 8.22 8.24
C ILE A 34 4.30 9.00 8.62
N GLU A 35 3.25 8.84 7.82
CA GLU A 35 1.92 9.34 8.08
C GLU A 35 0.95 8.14 8.15
N SER A 36 0.05 8.16 9.12
CA SER A 36 -1.00 7.15 9.24
C SER A 36 -2.33 7.83 9.58
N PRO A 37 -3.08 8.28 8.57
CA PRO A 37 -4.34 8.98 8.79
C PRO A 37 -5.36 8.10 9.51
N ASP A 38 -6.14 8.71 10.40
CA ASP A 38 -7.22 8.02 11.10
C ASP A 38 -8.52 8.06 10.28
N TYR A 39 -9.00 6.87 9.92
CA TYR A 39 -10.24 6.65 9.18
C TYR A 39 -11.35 6.07 10.08
N SER A 40 -11.16 5.99 11.39
CA SER A 40 -12.09 5.35 12.33
C SER A 40 -13.48 6.02 12.37
N HIS A 41 -13.60 7.23 11.84
CA HIS A 41 -14.87 7.98 11.76
C HIS A 41 -15.79 7.52 10.62
N THR A 42 -15.32 6.69 9.69
CA THR A 42 -16.14 6.21 8.57
C THR A 42 -15.79 4.78 8.16
N PHE A 43 -16.78 4.01 7.76
CA PHE A 43 -16.59 2.71 7.09
C PHE A 43 -16.82 2.78 5.59
N ASP A 44 -17.17 3.96 5.06
CA ASP A 44 -17.33 4.17 3.62
C ASP A 44 -15.94 4.23 2.95
N PRO A 45 -15.61 3.28 2.06
CA PRO A 45 -14.31 3.27 1.42
C PRO A 45 -14.07 4.47 0.51
N GLN A 46 -15.10 5.04 -0.12
CA GLN A 46 -14.94 6.24 -0.96
C GLN A 46 -14.62 7.47 -0.12
N ALA A 47 -15.26 7.61 1.03
CA ALA A 47 -14.94 8.67 1.98
C ALA A 47 -13.47 8.57 2.44
N ARG A 48 -12.96 7.35 2.69
CA ARG A 48 -11.56 7.13 3.03
C ARG A 48 -10.60 7.45 1.88
N VAL A 49 -10.95 7.10 0.64
CA VAL A 49 -10.18 7.50 -0.55
C VAL A 49 -10.11 9.02 -0.66
N GLN A 50 -11.25 9.70 -0.57
CA GLN A 50 -11.29 11.16 -0.65
C GLN A 50 -10.46 11.82 0.44
N GLN A 51 -10.54 11.33 1.68
CA GLN A 51 -9.72 11.81 2.79
C GLN A 51 -8.22 11.70 2.46
N LEU A 52 -7.75 10.56 1.93
CA LEU A 52 -6.35 10.39 1.56
C LEU A 52 -5.93 11.36 0.45
N LEU A 53 -6.78 11.58 -0.55
CA LEU A 53 -6.54 12.55 -1.63
C LEU A 53 -6.44 13.98 -1.10
N ASP A 54 -7.30 14.36 -0.16
CA ASP A 54 -7.36 15.70 0.42
C ASP A 54 -6.12 16.05 1.25
N LEU A 55 -5.38 15.05 1.74
CA LEU A 55 -4.10 15.26 2.43
C LEU A 55 -3.00 15.79 1.50
N LYS A 56 -3.15 15.63 0.18
CA LYS A 56 -2.22 16.13 -0.86
C LYS A 56 -0.75 15.89 -0.51
N PRO A 57 -0.35 14.63 -0.27
CA PRO A 57 0.99 14.29 0.19
C PRO A 57 2.06 14.88 -0.72
N GLN A 58 3.04 15.58 -0.13
CA GLN A 58 4.17 16.15 -0.86
C GLN A 58 5.42 15.31 -0.56
N ALA A 59 5.99 14.69 -1.59
CA ALA A 59 7.23 13.93 -1.51
C ALA A 59 7.88 13.79 -2.90
N ASP A 60 9.21 13.70 -2.93
CA ASP A 60 9.94 13.26 -4.12
C ASP A 60 9.83 11.74 -4.30
N CYS A 61 9.74 11.02 -3.17
CA CYS A 61 9.50 9.59 -3.09
C CYS A 61 8.31 9.32 -2.18
N LEU A 62 7.14 9.11 -2.79
CA LEU A 62 5.89 8.78 -2.13
C LEU A 62 5.63 7.27 -2.21
N VAL A 63 5.37 6.65 -1.07
CA VAL A 63 4.89 5.27 -1.00
C VAL A 63 3.55 5.25 -0.28
N LEU A 64 2.56 4.58 -0.89
CA LEU A 64 1.29 4.28 -0.23
C LEU A 64 1.29 2.83 0.22
N VAL A 65 0.85 2.60 1.46
CA VAL A 65 0.76 1.26 2.05
C VAL A 65 -0.65 1.06 2.56
N GLY A 66 -1.22 -0.13 2.37
CA GLY A 66 -2.57 -0.39 2.83
C GLY A 66 -2.82 -1.85 3.15
N SER A 67 -3.65 -2.10 4.16
CA SER A 67 -4.10 -3.45 4.50
C SER A 67 -5.62 -3.59 4.47
N SER A 68 -6.15 -4.68 3.89
CA SER A 68 -7.59 -4.91 3.76
C SER A 68 -8.29 -3.72 3.07
N MET A 69 -9.28 -3.11 3.71
CA MET A 69 -9.91 -1.87 3.24
C MET A 69 -8.88 -0.75 2.96
N GLY A 70 -7.83 -0.63 3.76
CA GLY A 70 -6.76 0.33 3.53
C GLY A 70 -5.97 0.03 2.25
N GLY A 71 -5.85 -1.24 1.87
CA GLY A 71 -5.24 -1.64 0.59
C GLY A 71 -6.05 -1.12 -0.60
N TYR A 72 -7.38 -1.23 -0.53
CA TYR A 72 -8.28 -0.61 -1.50
C TYR A 72 -8.11 0.91 -1.55
N VAL A 73 -8.11 1.58 -0.40
CA VAL A 73 -7.95 3.05 -0.31
C VAL A 73 -6.65 3.52 -0.98
N SER A 74 -5.53 2.89 -0.63
CA SER A 74 -4.22 3.23 -1.18
C SER A 74 -4.15 2.99 -2.70
N ALA A 75 -4.71 1.88 -3.19
CA ALA A 75 -4.72 1.57 -4.62
C ALA A 75 -5.61 2.54 -5.43
N GLN A 76 -6.81 2.86 -4.94
CA GLN A 76 -7.71 3.82 -5.60
C GLN A 76 -7.12 5.23 -5.66
N ALA A 77 -6.47 5.67 -4.57
CA ALA A 77 -5.83 6.98 -4.52
C ALA A 77 -4.59 7.07 -5.43
N ALA A 78 -3.95 5.95 -5.76
CA ALA A 78 -2.72 5.92 -6.54
C ALA A 78 -2.87 6.52 -7.95
N GLY A 79 -4.06 6.43 -8.57
CA GLY A 79 -4.32 7.03 -9.88
C GLY A 79 -4.15 8.55 -9.91
N GLN A 80 -4.52 9.22 -8.81
CA GLN A 80 -4.41 10.68 -8.69
C GLN A 80 -3.10 11.10 -8.01
N LEU A 81 -2.69 10.40 -6.94
CA LEU A 81 -1.49 10.75 -6.18
C LEU A 81 -0.19 10.32 -6.87
N ARG A 82 -0.25 9.36 -7.80
CA ARG A 82 0.88 8.81 -8.56
C ARG A 82 2.10 8.50 -7.67
N PRO A 83 1.95 7.63 -6.66
CA PRO A 83 3.07 7.28 -5.79
C PRO A 83 4.16 6.54 -6.56
N ASN A 84 5.39 6.65 -6.07
CA ASN A 84 6.54 5.91 -6.55
C ASN A 84 6.43 4.41 -6.24
N GLY A 85 5.69 4.06 -5.17
CA GLY A 85 5.42 2.69 -4.79
C GLY A 85 4.06 2.49 -4.10
N LEU A 86 3.46 1.32 -4.32
CA LEU A 86 2.25 0.83 -3.67
C LEU A 86 2.50 -0.55 -3.05
N PHE A 87 2.39 -0.66 -1.71
CA PHE A 87 2.57 -1.91 -0.97
C PHE A 87 1.25 -2.34 -0.31
N LEU A 88 0.73 -3.51 -0.67
CA LEU A 88 -0.64 -3.94 -0.34
C LEU A 88 -0.63 -5.25 0.46
N ILE A 89 -1.43 -5.32 1.52
CA ILE A 89 -1.51 -6.48 2.42
C ILE A 89 -2.95 -6.95 2.51
N ALA A 90 -3.25 -8.10 1.90
CA ALA A 90 -4.60 -8.65 1.77
C ALA A 90 -5.64 -7.60 1.32
N PRO A 91 -5.44 -6.91 0.18
CA PRO A 91 -6.28 -5.77 -0.21
C PRO A 91 -7.72 -6.17 -0.55
N ALA A 92 -8.70 -5.37 -0.09
CA ALA A 92 -10.14 -5.61 -0.28
C ALA A 92 -10.64 -5.23 -1.69
N PHE A 93 -10.14 -5.92 -2.72
CA PHE A 93 -10.55 -5.69 -4.10
C PHE A 93 -11.78 -6.49 -4.50
N TYR A 94 -12.63 -5.86 -5.31
CA TYR A 94 -13.79 -6.49 -5.97
C TYR A 94 -14.79 -7.17 -5.01
N MET A 95 -14.80 -6.73 -3.75
CA MET A 95 -15.82 -7.08 -2.77
C MET A 95 -17.09 -6.24 -2.99
N PRO A 96 -18.26 -6.67 -2.48
CA PRO A 96 -19.46 -5.82 -2.49
C PRO A 96 -19.21 -4.47 -1.81
N GLY A 97 -19.45 -3.37 -2.52
CA GLY A 97 -19.10 -1.99 -2.11
C GLY A 97 -17.67 -1.54 -2.45
N TYR A 98 -16.87 -2.39 -3.12
CA TYR A 98 -15.45 -2.19 -3.48
C TYR A 98 -15.16 -2.59 -4.94
N GLU A 99 -16.15 -2.48 -5.82
CA GLU A 99 -16.11 -3.12 -7.14
C GLU A 99 -15.23 -2.39 -8.15
N SER A 100 -14.86 -1.13 -7.88
CA SER A 100 -14.06 -0.33 -8.80
C SER A 100 -12.63 -0.84 -8.90
N GLU A 101 -12.19 -1.01 -10.15
CA GLU A 101 -10.80 -1.31 -10.49
C GLU A 101 -9.94 -0.06 -10.25
N PRO A 102 -8.82 -0.18 -9.51
CA PRO A 102 -7.84 0.89 -9.41
C PRO A 102 -7.34 1.36 -10.77
N GLN A 103 -7.04 2.64 -10.88
CA GLN A 103 -6.41 3.18 -12.09
C GLN A 103 -4.95 2.71 -12.16
N ALA A 104 -4.48 2.45 -13.39
CA ALA A 104 -3.07 2.14 -13.63
C ALA A 104 -2.17 3.30 -13.19
N HIS A 105 -1.00 2.98 -12.62
CA HIS A 105 0.03 3.96 -12.31
C HIS A 105 1.43 3.36 -12.52
N ASP A 106 2.43 4.20 -12.81
CA ASP A 106 3.80 3.78 -13.19
C ASP A 106 4.72 3.48 -12.00
N GLY A 107 4.15 3.34 -10.80
CA GLY A 107 4.90 3.03 -9.58
C GLY A 107 5.18 1.53 -9.45
N LEU A 108 6.12 1.16 -8.59
CA LEU A 108 6.29 -0.24 -8.22
C LEU A 108 5.08 -0.70 -7.40
N ILE A 109 4.50 -1.85 -7.73
CA ILE A 109 3.34 -2.39 -7.02
C ILE A 109 3.71 -3.77 -6.49
N GLU A 110 3.52 -3.97 -5.18
CA GLU A 110 3.75 -5.25 -4.51
C GLU A 110 2.58 -5.56 -3.58
N ALA A 111 2.01 -6.75 -3.75
CA ALA A 111 0.90 -7.25 -2.96
C ALA A 111 1.29 -8.55 -2.24
N VAL A 112 0.84 -8.69 -0.99
CA VAL A 112 1.00 -9.89 -0.19
C VAL A 112 -0.38 -10.37 0.26
N HIS A 113 -0.72 -11.63 0.02
CA HIS A 113 -2.01 -12.22 0.35
C HIS A 113 -1.85 -13.60 0.98
N GLY A 114 -2.72 -13.94 1.92
CA GLY A 114 -2.78 -15.26 2.55
C GLY A 114 -3.49 -16.28 1.67
N TRP A 115 -2.99 -17.51 1.60
CA TRP A 115 -3.70 -18.59 0.90
C TRP A 115 -5.05 -18.93 1.55
N ASP A 116 -5.13 -18.80 2.87
CA ASP A 116 -6.28 -19.18 3.68
C ASP A 116 -7.08 -17.94 4.13
N ASP A 117 -7.09 -16.88 3.32
CA ASP A 117 -7.91 -15.68 3.57
C ASP A 117 -9.40 -16.00 3.37
N ASP A 118 -10.13 -16.09 4.47
CA ASP A 118 -11.56 -16.41 4.54
C ASP A 118 -12.46 -15.16 4.40
N VAL A 119 -11.87 -13.96 4.35
CA VAL A 119 -12.58 -12.68 4.22
C VAL A 119 -12.54 -12.18 2.78
N ILE A 120 -11.37 -12.24 2.14
CA ILE A 120 -11.14 -11.78 0.77
C ILE A 120 -10.52 -12.92 -0.04
N PRO A 121 -11.26 -13.48 -1.02
CA PRO A 121 -10.72 -14.51 -1.91
C PRO A 121 -9.39 -14.10 -2.55
N VAL A 122 -8.39 -14.98 -2.48
CA VAL A 122 -7.04 -14.75 -3.02
C VAL A 122 -7.04 -14.43 -4.51
N GLU A 123 -8.04 -14.94 -5.23
CA GLU A 123 -8.28 -14.70 -6.65
C GLU A 123 -8.43 -13.21 -6.97
N HIS A 124 -8.90 -12.39 -6.03
CA HIS A 124 -8.99 -10.95 -6.21
C HIS A 124 -7.60 -10.31 -6.32
N SER A 125 -6.66 -10.71 -5.47
CA SER A 125 -5.27 -10.23 -5.57
C SER A 125 -4.55 -10.79 -6.78
N ILE A 126 -4.83 -12.03 -7.18
CA ILE A 126 -4.30 -12.62 -8.42
C ILE A 126 -4.79 -11.82 -9.64
N ARG A 127 -6.10 -11.52 -9.70
CA ARG A 127 -6.69 -10.70 -10.75
C ARG A 127 -6.06 -9.31 -10.80
N PHE A 128 -5.98 -8.63 -9.66
CA PHE A 128 -5.38 -7.30 -9.56
C PHE A 128 -3.92 -7.33 -10.06
N ALA A 129 -3.11 -8.26 -9.56
CA ALA A 129 -1.71 -8.37 -9.95
C ALA A 129 -1.54 -8.63 -11.45
N ARG A 130 -2.39 -9.47 -12.03
CA ARG A 130 -2.39 -9.71 -13.48
C ARG A 130 -2.73 -8.45 -14.28
N ASN A 131 -3.74 -7.69 -13.84
CA ASN A 131 -4.21 -6.48 -14.53
C ASN A 131 -3.20 -5.33 -14.45
N HIS A 132 -2.49 -5.21 -13.33
CA HIS A 132 -1.57 -4.10 -13.05
C HIS A 132 -0.08 -4.47 -13.15
N GLN A 133 0.23 -5.71 -13.54
CA GLN A 133 1.60 -6.26 -13.56
C GLN A 133 2.31 -6.10 -12.19
N ALA A 134 1.56 -6.25 -11.10
CA ALA A 134 2.09 -6.14 -9.75
C ALA A 134 2.86 -7.41 -9.36
N ARG A 135 3.89 -7.24 -8.51
CA ARG A 135 4.47 -8.38 -7.78
C ARG A 135 3.44 -8.91 -6.79
N LEU A 136 3.29 -10.23 -6.74
CA LEU A 136 2.34 -10.88 -5.85
C LEU A 136 3.02 -12.00 -5.05
N HIS A 137 2.89 -11.92 -3.74
CA HIS A 137 3.33 -12.93 -2.79
C HIS A 137 2.10 -13.63 -2.21
N LEU A 138 1.93 -14.91 -2.53
CA LEU A 138 0.89 -15.76 -1.95
C LEU A 138 1.55 -16.67 -0.90
N ILE A 139 1.21 -16.45 0.36
CA ILE A 139 1.91 -17.04 1.50
C ILE A 139 0.96 -17.78 2.44
N PRO A 140 1.43 -18.77 3.23
CA PRO A 140 0.59 -19.37 4.26
C PRO A 140 0.12 -18.31 5.25
N GLY A 141 -1.19 -18.27 5.54
CA GLY A 141 -1.76 -17.28 6.45
C GLY A 141 -3.21 -16.95 6.12
N GLU A 142 -3.89 -16.45 7.13
CA GLU A 142 -5.29 -15.98 7.06
C GLU A 142 -5.34 -14.50 6.65
N HIS A 143 -6.53 -13.90 6.67
CA HIS A 143 -6.75 -12.51 6.25
C HIS A 143 -5.81 -11.48 6.92
N THR A 144 -5.51 -11.65 8.21
CA THR A 144 -4.81 -10.60 8.96
C THR A 144 -3.31 -10.54 8.68
N LEU A 145 -2.69 -11.67 8.30
CA LEU A 145 -1.24 -11.85 8.09
C LEU A 145 -0.35 -11.35 9.25
N VAL A 146 -0.86 -11.33 10.48
CA VAL A 146 -0.11 -10.85 11.65
C VAL A 146 0.99 -11.84 12.06
N GLU A 147 0.76 -13.13 11.85
CA GLU A 147 1.71 -14.22 12.02
C GLU A 147 2.87 -14.14 11.01
N GLN A 148 2.65 -13.52 9.86
CA GLN A 148 3.64 -13.32 8.80
C GLN A 148 4.39 -11.98 8.91
N LEU A 149 4.24 -11.24 10.01
CA LEU A 149 4.89 -9.94 10.21
C LEU A 149 6.39 -9.90 9.90
N PRO A 150 7.22 -10.88 10.35
CA PRO A 150 8.64 -10.87 10.01
C PRO A 150 8.91 -10.98 8.51
N LEU A 151 8.06 -11.67 7.75
CA LEU A 151 8.17 -11.74 6.30
C LEU A 151 7.71 -10.41 5.66
N LEU A 152 6.60 -9.84 6.13
CA LEU A 152 6.11 -8.53 5.67
C LEU A 152 7.16 -7.44 5.87
N GLU A 153 7.84 -7.39 7.02
CA GLU A 153 8.92 -6.43 7.30
C GLU A 153 10.08 -6.58 6.30
N ARG A 154 10.46 -7.82 5.95
CA ARG A 154 11.54 -8.08 4.97
C ARG A 154 11.14 -7.68 3.56
N LEU A 155 9.96 -8.09 3.10
CA LEU A 155 9.44 -7.75 1.77
C LEU A 155 9.33 -6.23 1.63
N PHE A 156 8.77 -5.57 2.64
CA PHE A 156 8.63 -4.12 2.64
C PHE A 156 9.98 -3.38 2.61
N GLY A 157 10.99 -3.85 3.35
CA GLY A 157 12.33 -3.27 3.30
C GLY A 157 12.98 -3.37 1.91
N LEU A 158 12.87 -4.54 1.26
CA LEU A 158 13.34 -4.73 -0.12
C LEU A 158 12.61 -3.80 -1.09
N PHE A 159 11.28 -3.76 -0.98
CA PHE A 159 10.42 -2.90 -1.77
C PHE A 159 10.83 -1.41 -1.67
N LEU A 160 11.03 -0.90 -0.45
CA LEU A 160 11.44 0.49 -0.24
C LEU A 160 12.80 0.81 -0.86
N ALA A 161 13.78 -0.10 -0.72
CA ALA A 161 15.09 0.08 -1.35
C ALA A 161 14.97 0.21 -2.88
N GLU A 162 14.16 -0.63 -3.51
CA GLU A 162 13.94 -0.58 -4.96
C GLU A 162 13.21 0.70 -5.42
N VAL A 163 12.17 1.10 -4.69
CA VAL A 163 11.45 2.35 -4.96
C VAL A 163 12.38 3.56 -4.90
N GLU A 164 13.29 3.60 -3.92
CA GLU A 164 14.26 4.68 -3.79
C GLU A 164 15.23 4.74 -4.97
N VAL A 165 15.80 3.60 -5.37
CA VAL A 165 16.73 3.52 -6.52
C VAL A 165 16.03 3.99 -7.79
N ALA A 166 14.83 3.48 -8.08
CA ALA A 166 14.05 3.88 -9.25
C ALA A 166 13.71 5.38 -9.24
N THR A 167 13.41 5.93 -8.05
CA THR A 167 13.12 7.36 -7.90
C THR A 167 14.34 8.24 -8.15
N GLN A 168 15.51 7.86 -7.62
CA GLN A 168 16.75 8.60 -7.86
C GLN A 168 17.12 8.62 -9.35
N GLN A 169 16.96 7.50 -10.04
CA GLN A 169 17.22 7.39 -11.49
C GLN A 169 16.29 8.29 -12.32
N ARG A 170 15.02 8.39 -11.94
CA ARG A 170 14.07 9.31 -12.63
C ARG A 170 14.45 10.78 -12.42
N LEU A 171 14.80 11.15 -11.18
CA LEU A 171 15.19 12.53 -10.85
C LEU A 171 16.52 12.95 -11.50
N SER A 172 17.47 12.02 -11.65
CA SER A 172 18.72 12.33 -12.34
C SER A 172 18.50 12.51 -13.85
N ALA A 173 17.66 11.67 -14.46
CA ALA A 173 17.32 11.76 -15.89
C ALA A 173 16.60 13.06 -16.25
N SER A 174 15.72 13.58 -15.37
CA SER A 174 15.00 14.85 -15.60
C SER A 174 15.89 16.09 -15.48
N ASN A 175 17.01 16.01 -14.76
CA ASN A 175 17.94 17.12 -14.59
C ASN A 175 19.00 17.20 -15.70
N SER A 176 19.14 16.14 -16.51
CA SER A 176 20.08 16.08 -17.65
C SER A 176 19.43 16.37 -19.00
N SER A 177 18.13 16.65 -19.03
CA SER A 177 17.30 16.99 -20.20
C SER A 177 16.82 18.43 -20.13
#